data_AF-A0A2S6ZK80-F1
#
_entry.id   AF-A0A2S6ZK80-F1
#
_cell.length_a   1.000
_cell.length_b   1.000
_cell.length_c   1.000
_cell.angle_alpha   90.00
_cell.angle_beta   90.00
_cell.angle_gamma   90.00
#
_symmetry.space_group_name_H-M   'P 1'
#
loop_
_entity.id
_entity.type
_entity.pdbx_description
1 polymer ?
#
loop_
_entity_poly.entity_id
_entity_poly.type
_entity_poly.pdbx_seq_one_letter_code
_entity_poly.pdbx_strand_id
1 'polypeptide(L)'
;MAATLYGRDGHARLPDGVAVDPFAEAQGTAPGTTNPRDLAKAKRLLERPNPIDYRSTRFDKDWASDGTLGDVAVQGIGNAMKKLLSKRAHQPAVARPPPDVRFNPALHERPSDLGSQATGDAYKAAPIAFEKAPGLQGEASRRIRQAVGDLERRRAACPWPQRERLLAPVLVHLDALQRVERAMAKGADPILAQQLLPREADSAYDLARRALWYADQTLAACAP
;
A
#
# COMPACT_ATOMS: atom_id res chain seq x y z
N MET A 1 20.99 -70.27 -49.69
CA MET A 1 20.47 -69.55 -50.88
C MET A 1 20.38 -68.08 -50.50
N ALA A 2 21.19 -67.21 -51.10
CA ALA A 2 21.23 -65.80 -50.74
C ALA A 2 20.01 -65.07 -51.33
N ALA A 3 19.21 -64.44 -50.48
CA ALA A 3 18.07 -63.63 -50.90
C ALA A 3 18.57 -62.32 -51.53
N THR A 4 18.39 -62.17 -52.84
CA THR A 4 18.73 -60.94 -53.57
C THR A 4 17.69 -59.87 -53.25
N LEU A 5 18.12 -58.80 -52.58
CA LEU A 5 17.29 -57.69 -52.14
C LEU A 5 16.81 -56.77 -53.29
N TYR A 6 17.39 -56.91 -54.48
CA TYR A 6 17.10 -56.10 -55.66
C TYR A 6 16.81 -56.98 -56.88
N GLY A 7 15.85 -56.55 -57.71
CA GLY A 7 15.54 -57.10 -59.02
C GLY A 7 16.64 -56.79 -60.05
N ARG A 8 16.56 -57.42 -61.22
CA ARG A 8 17.59 -57.32 -62.29
C ARG A 8 17.64 -55.93 -62.94
N ASP A 9 16.55 -55.20 -62.78
CA ASP A 9 16.23 -53.83 -63.15
C ASP A 9 16.68 -52.79 -62.10
N GLY A 10 17.28 -53.23 -60.98
CA GLY A 10 17.89 -52.35 -59.98
C GLY A 10 16.93 -51.81 -58.92
N HIS A 11 15.65 -52.16 -58.98
CA HIS A 11 14.66 -51.81 -57.97
C HIS A 11 14.62 -52.83 -56.82
N ALA A 12 14.25 -52.38 -55.61
CA ALA A 12 14.12 -53.26 -54.45
C ALA A 12 13.01 -54.30 -54.70
N ARG A 13 13.30 -55.59 -54.45
CA ARG A 13 12.37 -56.68 -54.72
C ARG A 13 11.26 -56.68 -53.67
N LEU A 14 10.04 -56.32 -54.05
CA LEU A 14 8.85 -56.42 -53.21
C LEU A 14 8.30 -57.86 -53.22
N PRO A 15 7.58 -58.29 -52.16
CA PRO A 15 6.93 -59.61 -52.12
C PRO A 15 5.87 -59.76 -53.23
N ASP A 16 5.79 -60.94 -53.83
CA ASP A 16 4.85 -61.22 -54.93
C ASP A 16 3.39 -60.96 -54.47
N GLY A 17 2.66 -60.09 -55.19
CA GLY A 17 1.25 -59.75 -54.92
C GLY A 17 0.99 -58.37 -54.31
N VAL A 18 2.01 -57.58 -53.99
CA VAL A 18 1.85 -56.21 -53.48
C VAL A 18 1.93 -55.20 -54.64
N ALA A 19 0.78 -54.74 -55.12
CA ALA A 19 0.71 -53.57 -55.99
C ALA A 19 0.73 -52.30 -55.11
N VAL A 20 1.87 -51.62 -55.04
CA VAL A 20 1.97 -50.29 -54.43
C VAL A 20 1.69 -49.28 -55.53
N ASP A 21 0.59 -48.53 -55.43
CA ASP A 21 0.35 -47.38 -56.29
C ASP A 21 1.27 -46.23 -55.82
N PRO A 22 2.29 -45.84 -56.61
CA PRO A 22 3.23 -44.80 -56.22
C PRO A 22 2.60 -43.39 -56.21
N PHE A 23 1.37 -43.24 -56.71
CA PHE A 23 0.61 -41.98 -56.68
C PHE A 23 -0.53 -41.98 -55.66
N ALA A 24 -0.65 -43.01 -54.83
CA ALA A 24 -1.64 -43.01 -53.75
C ALA A 24 -1.31 -41.91 -52.74
N GLU A 25 -2.28 -41.02 -52.50
CA GLU A 25 -2.17 -39.93 -51.54
C GLU A 25 -1.98 -40.51 -50.12
N ALA A 26 -0.88 -40.17 -49.46
CA ALA A 26 -0.56 -40.70 -48.14
C ALA A 26 -1.62 -40.27 -47.11
N GLN A 27 -2.31 -41.23 -46.51
CA GLN A 27 -3.26 -40.95 -45.43
C GLN A 27 -2.51 -40.63 -44.14
N GLY A 28 -2.14 -39.37 -43.95
CA GLY A 28 -1.56 -38.87 -42.71
C GLY A 28 -0.78 -37.58 -42.88
N THR A 29 -0.75 -36.77 -41.82
CA THR A 29 0.05 -35.54 -41.82
C THR A 29 1.53 -35.87 -41.70
N ALA A 30 2.37 -35.27 -42.56
CA ALA A 30 3.80 -35.51 -42.59
C ALA A 30 4.47 -35.17 -41.24
N PRO A 31 5.44 -35.98 -40.77
CA PRO A 31 6.12 -35.75 -39.50
C PRO A 31 6.83 -34.38 -39.49
N GLY A 32 6.64 -33.62 -38.41
CA GLY A 32 7.19 -32.26 -38.24
C GLY A 32 6.23 -31.13 -38.62
N THR A 33 5.05 -31.42 -39.18
CA THR A 33 4.01 -30.42 -39.43
C THR A 33 2.91 -30.48 -38.36
N THR A 34 2.63 -29.35 -37.71
CA THR A 34 1.59 -29.28 -36.67
C THR A 34 0.21 -29.14 -37.29
N ASN A 35 -0.48 -30.25 -37.53
CA ASN A 35 -1.88 -30.22 -37.96
C ASN A 35 -2.80 -30.12 -36.73
N PRO A 36 -3.65 -29.08 -36.63
CA PRO A 36 -4.54 -28.89 -35.49
C PRO A 36 -5.52 -30.06 -35.29
N ARG A 37 -5.90 -30.77 -36.36
CA ARG A 37 -6.81 -31.93 -36.27
C ARG A 37 -6.14 -33.12 -35.58
N ASP A 38 -4.88 -33.39 -35.88
CA ASP A 38 -4.14 -34.51 -35.29
C ASP A 38 -3.75 -34.24 -33.84
N LEU A 39 -3.42 -32.99 -33.51
CA LEU A 39 -3.21 -32.57 -32.13
C LEU A 39 -4.48 -32.70 -31.29
N ALA A 40 -5.65 -32.32 -31.84
CA ALA A 40 -6.93 -32.51 -31.15
C ALA A 40 -7.26 -34.00 -30.94
N LYS A 41 -6.95 -34.86 -31.91
CA LYS A 41 -7.11 -36.31 -31.79
C LYS A 41 -6.18 -36.90 -30.73
N ALA A 42 -4.91 -36.50 -30.71
CA ALA A 42 -3.94 -36.92 -29.70
C ALA A 42 -4.34 -36.46 -28.29
N LYS A 43 -4.79 -35.21 -28.14
CA LYS A 43 -5.29 -34.68 -26.86
C LYS A 43 -6.50 -35.46 -26.35
N ARG A 44 -7.48 -35.78 -27.21
CA ARG A 44 -8.66 -36.58 -26.83
C ARG A 44 -8.33 -38.00 -26.38
N LEU A 45 -7.20 -38.57 -26.82
CA LEU A 45 -6.75 -39.88 -26.37
C LEU A 45 -6.04 -39.83 -25.00
N LEU A 46 -5.33 -38.74 -24.72
CA LEU A 46 -4.52 -38.58 -23.51
C LEU A 46 -5.29 -37.93 -22.36
N GLU A 47 -6.28 -37.10 -22.65
CA GLU A 47 -7.04 -36.34 -21.66
C GLU A 47 -8.48 -36.85 -21.57
N ARG A 48 -8.92 -37.22 -20.36
CA ARG A 48 -10.31 -37.62 -20.11
C ARG A 48 -11.20 -36.37 -20.24
N PRO A 49 -12.34 -36.43 -20.97
CA PRO A 49 -13.25 -35.29 -21.04
C PRO A 49 -13.72 -34.90 -19.64
N ASN A 50 -13.57 -33.62 -19.29
CA ASN A 50 -14.01 -33.13 -17.99
C ASN A 50 -15.55 -33.21 -17.94
N PRO A 51 -16.18 -33.97 -17.03
CA PRO A 51 -17.62 -34.20 -17.05
C PRO A 51 -18.45 -32.99 -16.58
N ILE A 52 -17.80 -31.91 -16.14
CA ILE A 52 -18.43 -30.70 -15.62
C ILE A 52 -18.28 -29.61 -16.67
N ASP A 53 -19.40 -29.16 -17.23
CA ASP A 53 -19.47 -28.03 -18.17
C ASP A 53 -19.34 -26.71 -17.38
N TYR A 54 -18.09 -26.29 -17.16
CA TYR A 54 -17.77 -25.12 -16.36
C TYR A 54 -18.00 -23.82 -17.14
N ARG A 55 -18.89 -22.97 -16.63
CA ARG A 55 -19.12 -21.63 -17.18
C ARG A 55 -18.28 -20.62 -16.42
N SER A 56 -17.33 -20.01 -17.13
CA SER A 56 -16.47 -19.02 -16.50
C SER A 56 -17.25 -17.81 -16.00
N THR A 57 -16.90 -17.35 -14.81
CA THR A 57 -17.45 -16.16 -14.18
C THR A 57 -16.46 -15.01 -14.26
N ARG A 58 -16.96 -13.79 -14.05
CA ARG A 58 -16.16 -12.55 -14.02
C ARG A 58 -15.08 -12.49 -12.94
N PHE A 59 -15.06 -13.43 -12.00
CA PHE A 59 -14.09 -13.51 -10.90
C PHE A 59 -12.95 -14.50 -11.18
N ASP A 60 -13.06 -15.33 -12.21
CA ASP A 60 -12.07 -16.38 -12.50
C ASP A 60 -10.74 -15.83 -13.03
N LYS A 61 -10.70 -14.55 -13.42
CA LYS A 61 -9.49 -13.90 -13.93
C LYS A 61 -8.41 -13.72 -12.87
N ASP A 62 -8.77 -13.80 -11.59
CA ASP A 62 -7.89 -13.48 -10.47
C ASP A 62 -7.44 -14.72 -9.66
N TRP A 63 -7.91 -15.93 -10.03
CA TRP A 63 -7.53 -17.16 -9.32
C TRP A 63 -6.35 -17.86 -10.00
N ALA A 64 -5.25 -18.03 -9.25
CA ALA A 64 -3.97 -18.54 -9.75
C ALA A 64 -3.89 -20.07 -9.95
N SER A 65 -4.99 -20.82 -10.00
CA SER A 65 -4.94 -22.30 -9.95
C SER A 65 -5.91 -23.06 -10.85
N ASP A 66 -6.67 -22.42 -11.75
CA ASP A 66 -7.69 -23.13 -12.55
C ASP A 66 -7.20 -23.56 -13.95
N GLY A 67 -5.88 -23.63 -14.15
CA GLY A 67 -5.27 -24.14 -15.37
C GLY A 67 -4.76 -25.57 -15.22
N THR A 68 -4.73 -26.33 -16.32
CA THR A 68 -3.99 -27.60 -16.36
C THR A 68 -2.52 -27.37 -15.98
N LEU A 69 -1.82 -28.39 -15.47
CA LEU A 69 -0.42 -28.27 -14.98
C LEU A 69 0.54 -27.60 -15.99
N GLY A 70 0.26 -27.68 -17.29
CA GLY A 70 0.98 -26.96 -18.35
C GLY A 70 0.71 -25.45 -18.39
N ASP A 71 -0.52 -25.02 -18.14
CA ASP A 71 -0.90 -23.59 -18.13
C ASP A 71 -0.34 -22.86 -16.90
N VAL A 72 -0.23 -23.55 -15.76
CA VAL A 72 0.38 -23.02 -14.53
C VAL A 72 1.88 -22.74 -14.74
N ALA A 73 2.57 -23.54 -15.55
CA ALA A 73 3.98 -23.32 -15.88
C ALA A 73 4.18 -22.06 -16.75
N VAL A 74 3.29 -21.83 -17.73
CA VAL A 74 3.36 -20.63 -18.59
C VAL A 74 2.99 -19.36 -17.81
N GLN A 75 1.97 -19.42 -16.94
CA GLN A 75 1.65 -18.32 -16.02
C GLN A 75 2.78 -18.04 -15.02
N GLY A 76 3.45 -19.08 -14.51
CA GLY A 76 4.62 -18.96 -13.63
C GLY A 76 5.77 -18.17 -14.27
N ILE A 77 6.04 -18.41 -15.56
CA ILE A 77 7.06 -17.69 -16.33
C ILE A 77 6.65 -16.23 -16.58
N GLY A 78 5.39 -15.99 -16.99
CA GLY A 78 4.88 -14.63 -17.19
C GLY A 78 4.88 -13.80 -15.91
N ASN A 79 4.52 -14.40 -14.78
CA ASN A 79 4.53 -13.75 -13.48
C ASN A 79 5.95 -13.49 -12.97
N ALA A 80 6.91 -14.39 -13.21
CA ALA A 80 8.32 -14.17 -12.89
C ALA A 80 8.91 -13.00 -13.69
N MET A 81 8.59 -12.89 -14.98
CA MET A 81 9.04 -11.81 -15.85
C MET A 81 8.40 -10.46 -15.44
N LYS A 82 7.10 -10.46 -15.10
CA LYS A 82 6.39 -9.28 -14.58
C LYS A 82 6.92 -8.82 -13.21
N LYS A 83 7.28 -9.76 -12.33
CA LYS A 83 7.91 -9.49 -11.02
C LYS A 83 9.33 -8.96 -11.14
N LEU A 84 10.07 -9.36 -12.18
CA LEU A 84 11.40 -8.82 -12.51
C LEU A 84 11.32 -7.37 -13.00
N LEU A 85 10.31 -7.04 -13.80
CA LEU A 85 10.05 -5.70 -14.34
C LEU A 85 9.39 -4.74 -13.34
N SER A 86 8.67 -5.25 -12.34
CA SER A 86 7.92 -4.43 -11.37
C SER A 86 8.75 -3.94 -10.16
N LYS A 87 10.07 -4.12 -10.17
CA LYS A 87 11.00 -3.75 -9.08
C LYS A 87 11.16 -2.24 -8.80
N ARG A 88 10.21 -1.39 -9.22
CA ARG A 88 10.23 0.07 -8.95
C ARG A 88 8.95 0.65 -8.34
N ALA A 89 8.03 -0.18 -7.86
CA ALA A 89 6.77 0.32 -7.28
C ALA A 89 6.60 0.03 -5.79
N HIS A 90 7.69 -0.19 -5.04
CA HIS A 90 7.63 -0.04 -3.58
C HIS A 90 7.65 1.46 -3.28
N GLN A 91 6.49 2.10 -3.37
CA GLN A 91 6.33 3.39 -2.72
C GLN A 91 6.53 3.14 -1.21
N PRO A 92 7.46 3.83 -0.55
CA PRO A 92 7.58 3.73 0.90
C PRO A 92 6.22 4.07 1.50
N ALA A 93 5.81 3.36 2.57
CA ALA A 93 4.55 3.63 3.24
C ALA A 93 4.55 5.08 3.75
N VAL A 94 3.95 6.00 2.97
CA VAL A 94 3.76 7.38 3.38
C VAL A 94 2.51 7.41 4.25
N ALA A 95 2.69 7.77 5.52
CA ALA A 95 1.57 8.05 6.41
C ALA A 95 0.70 9.14 5.76
N ARG A 96 -0.60 8.88 5.64
CA ARG A 96 -1.54 9.84 5.04
C ARG A 96 -1.44 11.16 5.81
N PRO A 97 -1.38 12.32 5.11
CA PRO A 97 -1.44 13.60 5.80
C PRO A 97 -2.76 13.68 6.59
N PRO A 98 -2.76 14.35 7.76
CA PRO A 98 -3.99 14.56 8.50
C PRO A 98 -5.01 15.30 7.61
N PRO A 99 -6.31 14.98 7.73
CA PRO A 99 -7.34 15.61 6.92
C PRO A 99 -7.41 17.12 7.22
N ASP A 100 -7.63 17.94 6.19
CA ASP A 100 -7.81 19.41 6.31
C ASP A 100 -9.12 19.81 7.02
N VAL A 101 -9.94 18.83 7.42
CA VAL A 101 -11.24 19.06 8.03
C VAL A 101 -11.06 19.36 9.52
N ARG A 102 -11.69 20.46 9.98
CA ARG A 102 -11.74 20.81 11.40
C ARG A 102 -12.44 19.68 12.17
N PHE A 103 -11.76 19.15 13.19
CA PHE A 103 -12.38 18.19 14.09
C PHE A 103 -13.46 18.89 14.91
N ASN A 104 -14.73 18.54 14.71
CA ASN A 104 -15.83 19.07 15.53
C ASN A 104 -16.24 18.02 16.58
N PRO A 105 -15.87 18.19 17.86
CA PRO A 105 -16.21 17.24 18.90
C PRO A 105 -17.72 17.08 19.10
N ALA A 106 -18.52 18.11 18.80
CA ALA A 106 -19.98 18.05 18.94
C ALA A 106 -20.67 17.13 17.92
N LEU A 107 -19.99 16.77 16.83
CA LEU A 107 -20.51 15.88 15.78
C LEU A 107 -19.97 14.45 15.90
N HIS A 108 -19.21 14.15 16.95
CA HIS A 108 -18.67 12.80 17.15
C HIS A 108 -19.78 11.84 17.64
N GLU A 109 -19.88 10.66 17.02
CA GLU A 109 -20.93 9.68 17.33
C GLU A 109 -20.93 9.23 18.80
N ARG A 110 -19.75 9.18 19.40
CA ARG A 110 -19.53 8.77 20.79
C ARG A 110 -18.73 9.82 21.54
N PRO A 111 -19.34 10.57 22.46
CA PRO A 111 -18.64 11.54 23.30
C PRO A 111 -17.58 10.90 24.21
N SER A 112 -17.75 9.61 24.56
CA SER A 112 -16.80 8.83 25.37
C SER A 112 -15.46 8.59 24.69
N ASP A 113 -15.44 8.63 23.35
CA ASP A 113 -14.24 8.36 22.55
C ASP A 113 -13.39 9.63 22.36
N LEU A 114 -13.94 10.79 22.75
CA LEU A 114 -13.21 12.03 22.84
C LEU A 114 -12.30 12.00 24.07
N GLY A 115 -11.13 12.65 23.97
CA GLY A 115 -10.27 12.87 25.12
C GLY A 115 -11.10 13.44 26.27
N SER A 116 -11.06 12.80 27.43
CA SER A 116 -11.91 13.17 28.56
C SER A 116 -11.16 14.08 29.52
N GLN A 117 -11.89 14.91 30.27
CA GLN A 117 -11.30 15.68 31.37
C GLN A 117 -10.68 14.76 32.43
N ALA A 118 -11.28 13.58 32.62
CA ALA A 118 -10.80 12.54 33.54
C ALA A 118 -9.44 11.97 33.13
N THR A 119 -9.13 11.89 31.83
CA THR A 119 -7.83 11.44 31.32
C THR A 119 -6.84 12.57 31.08
N GLY A 120 -7.27 13.84 31.24
CA GLY A 120 -6.44 15.02 30.97
C GLY A 120 -6.26 15.35 29.49
N ASP A 121 -6.92 14.61 28.60
CA ASP A 121 -6.74 14.69 27.14
C ASP A 121 -7.83 15.50 26.42
N ALA A 122 -8.72 16.16 27.17
CA ALA A 122 -9.82 16.98 26.62
C ALA A 122 -9.37 18.02 25.59
N TYR A 123 -8.15 18.55 25.72
CA TYR A 123 -7.62 19.52 24.79
C TYR A 123 -7.42 18.96 23.37
N LYS A 124 -7.16 17.65 23.20
CA LYS A 124 -6.96 17.04 21.88
C LYS A 124 -8.21 17.19 20.99
N ALA A 125 -9.38 17.24 21.62
CA ALA A 125 -10.67 17.41 20.97
C ALA A 125 -11.01 18.88 20.62
N ALA A 126 -10.08 19.83 20.77
CA ALA A 126 -10.34 21.23 20.47
C ALA A 126 -10.84 21.43 19.01
N PRO A 127 -11.87 22.28 18.79
CA PRO A 127 -12.50 22.52 17.49
C PRO A 127 -11.68 23.47 16.60
N ILE A 128 -10.37 23.26 16.53
CA ILE A 128 -9.47 24.03 15.66
C ILE A 128 -8.96 23.16 14.50
N ALA A 129 -8.70 23.80 13.37
CA ALA A 129 -8.04 23.16 12.23
C ALA A 129 -6.60 22.80 12.58
N PHE A 130 -6.17 21.67 12.03
CA PHE A 130 -4.77 21.30 12.00
C PHE A 130 -3.96 22.39 11.29
N GLU A 131 -2.87 22.84 11.91
CA GLU A 131 -1.91 23.78 11.30
C GLU A 131 -0.52 23.17 11.41
N LYS A 132 0.23 23.21 10.30
CA LYS A 132 1.62 22.77 10.27
C LYS A 132 2.52 23.73 11.05
N ALA A 133 3.63 23.23 11.56
CA ALA A 133 4.59 24.04 12.29
C ALA A 133 5.24 25.08 11.35
N PRO A 134 5.09 26.40 11.61
CA PRO A 134 5.77 27.41 10.81
C PRO A 134 7.26 27.41 11.14
N GLY A 135 8.10 27.14 10.15
CA GLY A 135 9.55 27.25 10.26
C GLY A 135 10.19 26.41 11.38
N LEU A 136 10.85 25.30 11.03
CA LEU A 136 11.54 24.40 11.99
C LEU A 136 12.85 24.96 12.58
N GLN A 137 13.04 26.27 12.50
CA GLN A 137 14.22 27.02 12.96
C GLN A 137 13.93 27.83 14.24
N GLY A 138 12.90 27.45 15.00
CA GLY A 138 12.50 28.16 16.21
C GLY A 138 11.32 29.11 16.06
N GLU A 139 10.74 29.26 14.87
CA GLU A 139 9.61 30.16 14.67
C GLU A 139 8.34 29.62 15.35
N ALA A 140 8.06 28.32 15.14
CA ALA A 140 6.94 27.64 15.78
C ALA A 140 7.00 27.75 17.31
N SER A 141 8.15 27.46 17.94
CA SER A 141 8.28 27.56 19.39
C SER A 141 8.23 28.99 19.92
N ARG A 142 8.68 29.99 19.15
CA ARG A 142 8.53 31.42 19.52
C ARG A 142 7.06 31.83 19.52
N ARG A 143 6.30 31.42 18.49
CA ARG A 143 4.88 31.75 18.35
C ARG A 143 4.04 31.16 19.49
N ILE A 144 4.32 29.92 19.89
CA ILE A 144 3.66 29.30 21.06
C ILE A 144 4.02 30.05 22.35
N ARG A 145 5.29 30.39 22.58
CA ARG A 145 5.71 31.15 23.77
C ARG A 145 5.04 32.52 23.87
N GLN A 146 4.91 33.22 22.75
CA GLN A 146 4.18 34.49 22.69
C GLN A 146 2.71 34.29 23.06
N ALA A 147 2.05 33.29 22.47
CA ALA A 147 0.65 32.99 22.77
C ALA A 147 0.41 32.59 24.24
N VAL A 148 1.35 31.87 24.86
CA VAL A 148 1.32 31.58 26.30
C VAL A 148 1.36 32.88 27.11
N GLY A 149 2.35 33.74 26.85
CA GLY A 149 2.48 35.02 27.56
C GLY A 149 1.27 35.95 27.35
N ASP A 150 0.68 35.96 26.15
CA ASP A 150 -0.55 36.69 25.86
C ASP A 150 -1.74 36.15 26.66
N LEU A 151 -1.87 34.82 26.74
CA LEU A 151 -2.92 34.18 27.53
C LEU A 151 -2.76 34.45 29.03
N GLU A 152 -1.54 34.34 29.55
CA GLU A 152 -1.24 34.62 30.95
C GLU A 152 -1.55 36.08 31.33
N ARG A 153 -1.25 37.03 30.45
CA ARG A 153 -1.61 38.45 30.63
C ARG A 153 -3.12 38.67 30.60
N ARG A 154 -3.82 38.11 29.61
CA ARG A 154 -5.29 38.26 29.46
C ARG A 154 -6.05 37.60 30.62
N ARG A 155 -5.52 36.52 31.19
CA ARG A 155 -6.15 35.74 32.27
C ARG A 155 -5.47 35.96 33.62
N ALA A 156 -4.83 37.11 33.82
CA ALA A 156 -4.05 37.41 35.04
C ALA A 156 -4.89 37.33 36.33
N ALA A 157 -6.19 37.63 36.24
CA ALA A 157 -7.13 37.56 37.35
C ALA A 157 -7.46 36.13 37.82
N CYS A 158 -7.19 35.10 36.99
CA CYS A 158 -7.52 33.73 37.33
C CYS A 158 -6.53 33.14 38.35
N PRO A 159 -6.97 32.20 39.22
CA PRO A 159 -6.11 31.56 40.20
C PRO A 159 -4.86 30.94 39.55
N TRP A 160 -3.68 31.21 40.12
CA TRP A 160 -2.42 30.70 39.60
C TRP A 160 -2.38 29.17 39.47
N PRO A 161 -2.78 28.37 40.49
CA PRO A 161 -2.71 26.91 40.39
C PRO A 161 -3.59 26.35 39.26
N GLN A 162 -4.70 27.02 38.97
CA GLN A 162 -5.59 26.63 37.88
C GLN A 162 -4.97 26.93 36.51
N ARG A 163 -4.36 28.11 36.35
CA ARG A 163 -3.65 28.49 35.12
C ARG A 163 -2.49 27.53 34.85
N GLU A 164 -1.66 27.27 35.85
CA GLU A 164 -0.51 26.38 35.74
C GLU A 164 -0.93 24.97 35.30
N ARG A 165 -1.98 24.41 35.93
CA ARG A 165 -2.52 23.09 35.56
C ARG A 165 -3.01 23.04 34.10
N LEU A 166 -3.66 24.10 33.63
CA LEU A 166 -4.19 24.17 32.27
C LEU A 166 -3.11 24.43 31.21
N LEU A 167 -2.04 25.13 31.58
CA LEU A 167 -0.90 25.41 30.70
C LEU A 167 0.12 24.27 30.66
N ALA A 168 0.12 23.36 31.64
CA ALA A 168 1.08 22.24 31.69
C ALA A 168 1.16 21.43 30.38
N PRO A 169 0.05 21.03 29.71
CA PRO A 169 0.12 20.33 28.43
C PRO A 169 0.75 21.17 27.31
N VAL A 170 0.54 22.50 27.32
CA VAL A 170 1.15 23.41 26.34
C VAL A 170 2.67 23.38 26.48
N LEU A 171 3.17 23.42 27.72
CA LEU A 171 4.61 23.41 28.02
C LEU A 171 5.26 22.08 27.63
N VAL A 172 4.58 20.95 27.83
CA VAL A 172 5.04 19.63 27.39
C VAL A 172 5.24 19.58 25.88
N HIS A 173 4.24 20.04 25.11
CA HIS A 173 4.32 20.05 23.64
C HIS A 173 5.29 21.12 23.12
N LEU A 174 5.44 22.23 23.82
CA LEU A 174 6.46 23.24 23.53
C LEU A 174 7.88 22.68 23.68
N ASP A 175 8.17 21.93 24.75
CA ASP A 175 9.50 21.31 24.90
C ASP A 175 9.72 20.23 23.84
N ALA A 176 8.69 19.43 23.50
CA ALA A 176 8.78 18.48 22.39
C ALA A 176 9.13 19.17 21.06
N LEU A 177 8.44 20.27 20.74
CA LEU A 177 8.71 21.07 19.55
C LEU A 177 10.14 21.64 19.56
N GLN A 178 10.59 22.18 20.69
CA GLN A 178 11.95 22.71 20.81
C GLN A 178 13.02 21.62 20.69
N ARG A 179 12.77 20.39 21.16
CA ARG A 179 13.69 19.27 20.95
C ARG A 179 13.86 18.95 19.46
N VAL A 180 12.76 18.97 18.71
CA VAL A 180 12.78 18.79 17.25
C VAL A 180 13.54 19.92 16.55
N GLU A 181 13.24 21.18 16.88
CA GLU A 181 13.94 22.35 16.34
C GLU A 181 15.45 22.30 16.64
N ARG A 182 15.83 21.92 17.88
CA ARG A 182 17.23 21.74 18.27
C ARG A 182 17.89 20.60 17.48
N ALA A 183 17.18 19.49 17.24
CA ALA A 183 17.70 18.38 16.45
C ALA A 183 17.93 18.78 14.98
N MET A 184 16.99 19.52 14.39
CA MET A 184 17.11 20.09 13.04
C MET A 184 18.30 21.05 12.94
N ALA A 185 18.47 21.95 13.92
CA ALA A 185 19.58 22.92 13.94
C ALA A 185 20.96 22.26 14.12
N LYS A 186 21.04 21.14 14.84
CA LYS A 186 22.29 20.40 15.08
C LYS A 186 22.68 19.45 13.94
N GLY A 187 21.87 19.35 12.88
CA GLY A 187 22.11 18.43 11.77
C GLY A 187 21.74 16.99 12.12
N ALA A 188 20.46 16.75 12.40
CA ALA A 188 19.91 15.40 12.55
C ALA A 188 20.16 14.55 11.29
N ASP A 189 20.14 13.22 11.47
CA ASP A 189 20.23 12.24 10.38
C ASP A 189 19.30 12.63 9.20
N PRO A 190 19.80 12.64 7.94
CA PRO A 190 19.01 12.97 6.76
C PRO A 190 17.65 12.27 6.68
N ILE A 191 17.55 11.00 7.10
CA ILE A 191 16.28 10.26 7.07
C ILE A 191 15.31 10.81 8.12
N LEU A 192 15.80 11.04 9.35
CA LEU A 192 15.00 11.62 10.43
C LEU A 192 14.54 13.04 10.06
N ALA A 193 15.45 13.86 9.54
CA ALA A 193 15.19 15.24 9.15
C ALA A 193 14.17 15.37 8.01
N GLN A 194 14.12 14.41 7.09
CA GLN A 194 13.16 14.44 5.98
C GLN A 194 11.80 13.83 6.34
N GLN A 195 11.76 12.78 7.16
CA GLN A 195 10.56 11.97 7.33
C GLN A 195 9.88 12.12 8.68
N LEU A 196 10.65 12.14 9.77
CA LEU A 196 10.13 12.04 11.13
C LEU A 196 10.03 13.41 11.81
N LEU A 197 11.12 14.16 11.84
CA LEU A 197 11.19 15.45 12.54
C LEU A 197 10.13 16.45 12.06
N PRO A 198 9.84 16.61 10.76
CA PRO A 198 8.78 17.53 10.33
C PRO A 198 7.40 17.12 10.84
N ARG A 199 7.10 15.81 10.90
CA ARG A 199 5.81 15.30 11.38
C ARG A 199 5.67 15.44 12.90
N GLU A 200 6.76 15.17 13.62
CA GLU A 200 6.84 15.39 15.07
C GLU A 200 6.65 16.87 15.40
N ALA A 201 7.29 17.77 14.65
CA ALA A 201 7.09 19.22 14.83
C ALA A 201 5.64 19.63 14.54
N ASP A 202 5.07 19.17 13.42
CA ASP A 202 3.68 19.47 13.05
C ASP A 202 2.69 19.00 14.13
N SER A 203 2.84 17.77 14.61
CA SER A 203 1.98 17.23 15.68
C SER A 203 2.15 17.96 17.01
N ALA A 204 3.39 18.23 17.44
CA ALA A 204 3.66 18.95 18.68
C ALA A 204 3.13 20.39 18.62
N TYR A 205 3.28 21.06 17.48
CA TYR A 205 2.76 22.40 17.27
C TYR A 205 1.24 22.44 17.31
N ASP A 206 0.57 21.52 16.62
CA ASP A 206 -0.89 21.47 16.62
C ASP A 206 -1.44 21.14 18.02
N LEU A 207 -0.85 20.17 18.72
CA LEU A 207 -1.25 19.82 20.08
C LEU A 207 -1.02 20.97 21.07
N ALA A 208 0.06 21.74 20.94
CA ALA A 208 0.28 22.94 21.73
C ALA A 208 -0.81 24.00 21.48
N ARG A 209 -1.21 24.22 20.20
CA ARG A 209 -2.30 25.13 19.84
C ARG A 209 -3.64 24.69 20.40
N ARG A 210 -3.94 23.39 20.31
CA ARG A 210 -5.16 22.79 20.87
C ARG A 210 -5.22 22.95 22.39
N ALA A 211 -4.10 22.69 23.07
CA ALA A 211 -3.95 22.91 24.51
C ALA A 211 -4.13 24.39 24.90
N LEU A 212 -3.55 25.32 24.15
CA LEU A 212 -3.73 26.75 24.35
C LEU A 212 -5.19 27.18 24.19
N TRP A 213 -5.85 26.71 23.13
CA TRP A 213 -7.27 26.98 22.91
C TRP A 213 -8.12 26.48 24.08
N TYR A 214 -7.91 25.23 24.50
CA TYR A 214 -8.65 24.63 25.61
C TYR A 214 -8.41 25.38 26.93
N ALA A 215 -7.17 25.78 27.20
CA ALA A 215 -6.83 26.59 28.38
C ALA A 215 -7.55 27.95 28.34
N ASP A 216 -7.55 28.65 27.20
CA ASP A 216 -8.24 29.94 27.07
C ASP A 216 -9.75 29.81 27.26
N GLN A 217 -10.39 28.79 26.67
CA GLN A 217 -11.81 28.54 26.85
C GLN A 217 -12.16 28.20 28.30
N THR A 218 -11.35 27.38 28.96
CA THR A 218 -11.59 26.99 30.36
C THR A 218 -11.38 28.16 31.31
N LEU A 219 -10.38 29.00 31.05
CA LEU A 219 -10.10 30.21 31.83
C LEU A 219 -11.05 31.37 31.51
N ALA A 220 -11.81 31.29 30.41
CA ALA A 220 -12.81 32.30 30.08
C ALA A 220 -13.90 32.41 31.16
N ALA A 221 -14.22 31.30 31.82
CA ALA A 221 -15.17 31.26 32.95
C ALA A 221 -14.65 31.99 34.20
N CYS A 222 -13.35 32.26 34.28
CA CYS A 222 -12.70 32.97 35.39
C CYS A 222 -12.49 34.47 35.07
N ALA A 223 -13.09 35.00 34.01
CA ALA A 223 -13.07 36.43 33.73
C ALA A 223 -13.77 37.21 34.86
N PRO A 224 -13.28 38.41 35.21
CA PRO A 224 -13.94 39.29 36.18
C PRO A 224 -15.32 39.75 35.71
#